data_AF-A0AAC9KDD8-F1
#
_entry.id   AF-A0AAC9KDD8-F1
#
_cell.length_a   1.000
_cell.length_b   1.000
_cell.length_c   1.000
_cell.angle_alpha   90.00
_cell.angle_beta   90.00
_cell.angle_gamma   90.00
#
_symmetry.space_group_name_H-M   'P 1'
#
loop_
_entity.id
_entity.type
_entity.pdbx_description
1 polymer ?
#
loop_
_entity_poly.entity_id
_entity_poly.type
_entity_poly.pdbx_seq_one_letter_code
_entity_poly.pdbx_strand_id
1 'polypeptide(L)'
;MMPATLVITRDVEARYRGYLTSIMLELSAGVYLSPQLSSAVRERTWAVLSEWYSELRRGAIVLAWPDAKSPGGMAIRTLGDAPKEIIDADGVLLVRKS
;
A
#
# COMPACT_ATOMS: atom_id res chain seq x y z
N MET A 1 -17.43 9.24 1.08
CA MET A 1 -16.42 9.72 0.11
C MET A 1 -15.47 8.56 -0.18
N MET A 2 -15.01 8.39 -1.42
CA MET A 2 -13.97 7.41 -1.75
C MET A 2 -12.60 8.04 -1.44
N PRO A 3 -11.86 7.57 -0.43
CA PRO A 3 -10.61 8.18 -0.06
C PRO A 3 -9.52 7.89 -1.11
N ALA A 4 -8.54 8.79 -1.19
CA ALA A 4 -7.33 8.54 -1.97
C ALA A 4 -6.61 7.29 -1.46
N THR A 5 -6.00 6.52 -2.34
CA THR A 5 -5.19 5.35 -1.99
C THR A 5 -3.82 5.47 -2.63
N LEU A 6 -2.78 5.29 -1.80
CA LEU A 6 -1.39 5.26 -2.19
C LEU A 6 -0.89 3.82 -2.16
N VAL A 7 -0.19 3.39 -3.19
CA VAL A 7 0.60 2.14 -3.18
C VAL A 7 2.05 2.49 -3.46
N ILE A 8 2.96 1.98 -2.63
CA ILE A 8 4.41 2.09 -2.83
C ILE A 8 4.96 0.68 -3.02
N THR A 9 5.80 0.48 -4.04
CA THR A 9 6.50 -0.79 -4.29
C THR A 9 8.00 -0.59 -4.33
N ARG A 10 8.75 -1.60 -3.86
CA ARG A 10 10.22 -1.64 -3.91
C ARG A 10 10.67 -3.02 -4.33
N ASP A 11 11.53 -3.10 -5.35
CA ASP A 11 12.13 -4.35 -5.85
C ASP A 11 11.11 -5.47 -6.14
N VAL A 12 9.91 -5.10 -6.63
CA VAL A 12 8.88 -6.07 -7.05
C VAL A 12 9.02 -6.43 -8.52
N GLU A 13 8.50 -7.60 -8.89
CA GLU A 13 8.40 -8.08 -10.26
C GLU A 13 7.56 -7.16 -11.15
N ALA A 14 7.80 -7.20 -12.46
CA ALA A 14 7.12 -6.31 -13.42
C ALA A 14 5.59 -6.44 -13.39
N ARG A 15 5.03 -7.62 -13.06
CA ARG A 15 3.59 -7.85 -13.04
C ARG A 15 2.84 -6.95 -12.07
N TYR A 16 3.43 -6.66 -10.89
CA TYR A 16 2.85 -5.73 -9.92
C TYR A 16 2.71 -4.33 -10.51
N ARG A 17 3.75 -3.85 -11.18
CA ARG A 17 3.79 -2.52 -11.79
C ARG A 17 2.75 -2.41 -12.89
N GLY A 18 2.70 -3.39 -13.80
CA GLY A 18 1.72 -3.42 -14.89
C GLY A 18 0.27 -3.45 -14.40
N TYR A 19 -0.01 -4.18 -13.32
CA TYR A 19 -1.33 -4.17 -12.70
C TYR A 19 -1.66 -2.81 -12.06
N LEU A 20 -0.77 -2.25 -11.25
CA LEU A 20 -1.01 -0.99 -10.56
C LEU A 20 -1.18 0.18 -11.53
N THR A 21 -0.38 0.26 -12.60
CA THR A 21 -0.54 1.29 -13.64
C THR A 21 -1.84 1.18 -14.43
N SER A 22 -2.50 0.01 -14.42
CA SER A 22 -3.80 -0.16 -15.08
C SER A 22 -4.97 0.49 -14.32
N ILE A 23 -4.79 0.79 -13.02
CA ILE A 23 -5.85 1.31 -12.14
C ILE A 23 -5.44 2.54 -11.31
N MET A 24 -4.18 2.94 -11.35
CA MET A 24 -3.61 4.04 -10.57
C MET A 24 -2.57 4.81 -11.40
N LEU A 25 -2.39 6.10 -11.11
CA LEU A 25 -1.34 6.91 -11.74
C LEU A 25 0.00 6.66 -11.03
N GLU A 26 1.05 6.28 -11.76
CA GLU A 26 2.42 6.21 -11.25
C GLU A 26 3.04 7.62 -11.25
N LEU A 27 3.23 8.20 -10.06
CA LEU A 27 3.77 9.55 -9.86
C LEU A 27 5.31 9.59 -9.88
N SER A 28 5.92 8.49 -9.46
CA SER A 28 7.36 8.25 -9.44
C SER A 28 7.59 6.75 -9.48
N ALA A 29 8.82 6.30 -9.69
CA ALA A 29 9.14 4.88 -9.78
C ALA A 29 8.63 4.11 -8.53
N GLY A 30 7.64 3.24 -8.74
CA GLY A 30 7.04 2.45 -7.66
C GLY A 30 6.08 3.23 -6.75
N VAL A 31 5.65 4.44 -7.11
CA VAL A 31 4.73 5.26 -6.31
C VAL A 31 3.44 5.50 -7.09
N TYR A 32 2.34 4.89 -6.66
CA TYR A 32 1.06 4.88 -7.35
C TYR A 32 -0.02 5.57 -6.53
N LEU A 33 -0.76 6.49 -7.13
CA LEU A 33 -1.87 7.19 -6.49
C LEU A 33 -3.16 7.00 -7.29
N SER A 34 -4.24 6.66 -6.59
CA SER A 34 -5.59 6.89 -7.07
C SER A 34 -6.27 7.90 -6.15
N PRO A 35 -6.73 9.07 -6.66
CA PRO A 35 -7.39 10.07 -5.83
C PRO A 35 -8.74 9.58 -5.28
N GLN A 36 -9.35 8.58 -5.94
CA GLN A 36 -10.61 7.98 -5.53
C GLN A 36 -10.56 6.48 -5.85
N LEU A 37 -10.32 5.66 -4.82
CA LEU A 37 -10.41 4.20 -4.95
C LEU A 37 -11.50 3.69 -4.02
N SER A 38 -12.51 3.02 -4.59
CA SER A 38 -13.57 2.43 -3.76
C SER A 38 -12.98 1.36 -2.84
N SER A 39 -13.62 1.12 -1.70
CA SER A 39 -13.21 0.06 -0.77
C SER A 39 -13.16 -1.30 -1.46
N ALA A 40 -14.16 -1.63 -2.27
CA ALA A 40 -14.22 -2.90 -3.00
C ALA A 40 -13.05 -3.08 -3.99
N VAL A 41 -12.68 -2.02 -4.72
CA VAL A 41 -11.51 -2.08 -5.62
C VAL A 41 -10.23 -2.20 -4.81
N ARG A 42 -10.08 -1.43 -3.73
CA ARG A 42 -8.89 -1.50 -2.84
C ARG A 42 -8.70 -2.90 -2.24
N GLU A 43 -9.76 -3.52 -1.74
CA GLU A 43 -9.69 -4.88 -1.20
C GLU A 43 -9.31 -5.91 -2.27
N ARG A 44 -9.87 -5.79 -3.47
CA ARG A 44 -9.49 -6.65 -4.61
C ARG A 44 -8.03 -6.45 -5.02
N THR A 45 -7.58 -5.19 -5.11
CA THR A 45 -6.19 -4.84 -5.38
C THR A 45 -5.30 -5.49 -4.32
N TRP A 46 -5.62 -5.36 -3.04
CA TRP A 46 -4.84 -5.98 -1.98
C TRP A 46 -4.77 -7.51 -2.09
N ALA A 47 -5.90 -8.16 -2.41
CA ALA A 47 -5.94 -9.61 -2.60
C ALA A 47 -5.00 -10.07 -3.73
N VAL A 48 -5.03 -9.40 -4.90
CA VAL A 48 -4.13 -9.70 -6.03
C VAL A 48 -2.67 -9.52 -5.64
N LEU A 49 -2.32 -8.40 -5.01
CA LEU A 49 -0.94 -8.13 -4.58
C LEU A 49 -0.46 -9.18 -3.55
N SER A 50 -1.34 -9.58 -2.63
CA SER A 50 -1.01 -10.56 -1.58
C SER A 50 -0.85 -11.98 -2.13
N GLU A 51 -1.75 -12.40 -3.04
CA GLU A 51 -1.66 -13.67 -3.75
C GLU A 51 -0.33 -13.74 -4.49
N TRP A 52 -0.02 -12.69 -5.27
CA TRP A 52 1.21 -12.64 -6.02
C TRP A 52 2.46 -12.67 -5.14
N TYR A 53 2.40 -11.98 -4.00
CA TYR A 53 3.51 -11.95 -3.05
C TYR A 53 3.70 -13.31 -2.38
N SER A 54 2.63 -14.05 -2.12
CA SER A 54 2.72 -15.39 -1.53
C SER A 54 3.52 -16.37 -2.39
N GLU A 55 3.45 -16.20 -3.71
CA GLU A 55 4.17 -16.98 -4.72
C GLU A 55 5.62 -16.51 -4.90
N LEU A 56 5.82 -15.19 -5.04
CA LEU A 56 7.10 -14.62 -5.47
C LEU A 56 8.02 -14.25 -4.29
N ARG A 57 7.44 -13.83 -3.16
CA ARG A 57 8.13 -13.50 -1.90
C ARG A 57 9.32 -12.55 -2.05
N ARG A 58 9.21 -11.59 -2.97
CA ARG A 58 10.25 -10.61 -3.27
C ARG A 58 9.73 -9.19 -3.16
N GLY A 59 10.63 -8.31 -2.70
CA GLY A 59 10.38 -6.88 -2.62
C GLY A 59 9.50 -6.51 -1.44
N ALA A 60 8.98 -5.29 -1.48
CA ALA A 60 8.06 -4.78 -0.48
C ALA A 60 6.93 -3.97 -1.13
N ILE A 61 5.76 -4.03 -0.53
CA ILE A 61 4.57 -3.28 -0.95
C ILE A 61 3.95 -2.62 0.27
N VAL A 62 3.62 -1.34 0.16
CA VAL A 62 2.83 -0.59 1.16
C VAL A 62 1.59 -0.07 0.47
N LEU A 63 0.42 -0.31 1.05
CA LEU A 63 -0.86 0.26 0.61
C LEU A 63 -1.42 1.09 1.77
N ALA A 64 -1.68 2.38 1.54
CA ALA A 64 -2.17 3.30 2.55
C ALA A 64 -3.34 4.16 2.07
N TRP A 65 -4.30 4.45 2.95
CA TRP A 65 -5.45 5.31 2.65
C TRP A 65 -5.99 5.99 3.92
N PRO A 66 -6.62 7.18 3.79
CA PRO A 66 -7.36 7.79 4.89
C PRO A 66 -8.45 6.88 5.44
N ASP A 67 -8.41 6.65 6.74
CA ASP A 67 -9.43 5.91 7.48
C ASP A 67 -9.57 6.49 8.89
N ALA A 68 -10.68 7.18 9.15
CA ALA A 68 -10.94 7.86 10.42
C ALA A 68 -11.04 6.92 11.63
N LYS A 69 -11.18 5.60 11.40
CA LYS A 69 -11.25 4.60 12.47
C LYS A 69 -9.88 3.99 12.80
N SER A 70 -8.87 4.25 11.98
CA SER A 70 -7.52 3.74 12.19
C SER A 70 -6.66 4.76 12.94
N PRO A 71 -5.62 4.30 13.68
CA PRO A 71 -4.63 5.19 14.29
C PRO A 71 -4.07 6.20 13.29
N GLY A 72 -3.88 7.45 13.72
CA GLY A 72 -3.41 8.54 12.88
C GLY A 72 -4.35 8.91 11.71
N GLY A 73 -5.58 8.41 11.68
CA GLY A 73 -6.53 8.63 10.59
C GLY A 73 -6.12 7.96 9.27
N MET A 74 -5.23 6.95 9.32
CA MET A 74 -4.68 6.30 8.14
C MET A 74 -4.58 4.79 8.39
N ALA A 75 -5.16 4.01 7.48
CA ALA A 75 -4.94 2.57 7.43
C ALA A 75 -3.72 2.27 6.55
N ILE A 76 -2.93 1.27 6.95
CA ILE A 76 -1.75 0.82 6.23
C ILE A 76 -1.79 -0.71 6.14
N ARG A 77 -1.42 -1.26 4.99
CA ARG A 77 -1.11 -2.68 4.81
C ARG A 77 0.26 -2.83 4.16
N THR A 78 0.99 -3.87 4.57
CA THR A 78 2.36 -4.12 4.10
C THR A 78 2.56 -5.57 3.68
N LEU A 79 3.35 -5.79 2.62
CA LEU A 79 3.89 -7.10 2.22
C LEU A 79 5.41 -7.00 2.17
N GLY A 80 6.08 -8.05 2.62
CA GLY A 80 7.53 -8.13 2.73
C GLY A 80 8.15 -7.22 3.77
N ASP A 81 9.48 -7.13 3.75
CA ASP A 81 10.24 -6.23 4.64
C ASP A 81 10.11 -4.80 4.13
N ALA A 82 8.98 -4.18 4.48
CA ALA A 82 8.77 -2.75 4.29
C ALA A 82 9.92 -1.98 4.95
N PRO A 83 10.47 -0.95 4.30
CA PRO A 83 11.70 -0.28 4.74
C PRO A 83 11.57 0.47 6.08
N LYS A 84 10.35 0.57 6.64
CA LYS A 84 10.03 1.28 7.88
C LYS A 84 9.02 0.46 8.67
N GLU A 85 9.33 0.17 9.92
CA GLU A 85 8.36 -0.35 10.88
C GLU A 85 7.50 0.80 11.39
N ILE A 86 6.21 0.74 11.08
CA ILE A 86 5.22 1.72 11.55
C ILE A 86 4.63 1.22 12.85
N ILE A 87 4.66 2.07 13.87
CA ILE A 87 4.12 1.78 15.20
C ILE A 87 3.00 2.76 15.54
N ASP A 88 2.00 2.27 16.26
CA ASP A 88 0.98 3.10 16.90
C ASP A 88 1.46 3.50 18.30
N ALA A 89 1.59 4.81 18.54
CA ALA A 89 1.87 5.40 19.83
C ALA A 89 0.67 6.26 20.25
N ASP A 90 -0.27 5.65 20.97
CA ASP A 90 -1.48 6.29 21.49
C ASP A 90 -2.32 7.01 20.42
N GLY A 91 -2.50 6.38 19.26
CA GLY A 91 -3.27 6.91 18.14
C GLY A 91 -2.46 7.77 17.18
N VAL A 92 -1.13 7.90 17.38
CA VAL A 92 -0.21 8.56 16.46
C VAL A 92 0.68 7.53 15.77
N LEU A 93 0.71 7.55 14.45
CA LEU A 93 1.62 6.69 13.68
C LEU A 93 3.03 7.27 13.68
N LEU A 94 3.98 6.49 14.21
CA LEU A 94 5.41 6.81 14.23
C LEU A 94 6.21 5.75 13.48
N VAL A 95 7.45 6.11 13.13
CA VAL A 95 8.43 5.18 12.56
C VAL A 95 9.38 4.77 13.67
N ARG A 96 9.54 3.46 13.90
CA ARG A 96 10.59 2.97 14.80
C ARG A 96 11.97 3.29 14.19
N LYS A 97 12.80 4.04 14.93
CA LYS A 97 14.21 4.20 14.58
C LYS A 97 14.96 2.94 15.02
N SER A 98 15.55 2.24 14.06
CA SER A 98 16.57 1.20 14.24
C SER A 98 17.93 1.80 14.53
#